data_AF-A0A3D0XYB6-F1
#
_entry.id   AF-A0A3D0XYB6-F1
#
_cell.length_a   1.000
_cell.length_b   1.000
_cell.length_c   1.000
_cell.angle_alpha   90.00
_cell.angle_beta   90.00
_cell.angle_gamma   90.00
#
_symmetry.space_group_name_H-M   'P 1'
#
loop_
_entity.id
_entity.type
_entity.pdbx_description
1 polymer ?
#
loop_
_entity_poly.entity_id
_entity_poly.type
_entity_poly.pdbx_seq_one_letter_code
_entity_poly.pdbx_strand_id
1 'polypeptide(L)'
;MNREQIYNKLQGMYNEFTSLILTNTILEYQELFEEKYYNTDKVIESLMEVIPKGIVIYDDKDEKFDAICAISSGEFKVGKSILNEKDYFNYVFFHEFIHAISYKRHNNVQFMGFYTIEKDEDYEFKSKAFNEAFTEFITLKRNKMFNYEPENKYLSGYDVGAHEIEIITKIIPEEELIDSYFNYPNQLEEVFKKYKMNIDEIFYCFYALEGMENEVNALETRRGLEKPQNIFKIIDAERYLYYNLLDSFGEIESKVEFDNKWVILLSELNFKYNFYNIDGIFRYGELCRDIDKLNLEKEDFIEKKISIEKINKYRLLNSIFNTEDKKSILNELYNIYSEDFDKYWELFKDEFAILAYTFLDNIKNNYQLYDIEIYPRVFKYIKNENADIKEVDFEKVSCEEENIKFYIFNINNNKYIESNYDDTFIFKINNDEFEVKYGNESGILNIKNGTYEINNKKFLVKKLY
;
A
#
# COMPACT_ATOMS: atom_id res chain seq x y z
N MET A 1 -38.10 -12.46 -6.59
CA MET A 1 -38.82 -13.67 -6.07
C MET A 1 -38.93 -13.60 -4.55
N ASN A 2 -39.95 -14.19 -3.89
CA ASN A 2 -40.05 -14.12 -2.43
C ASN A 2 -39.21 -15.22 -1.73
N ARG A 3 -38.95 -15.05 -0.43
CA ARG A 3 -38.12 -15.96 0.39
C ARG A 3 -38.54 -17.44 0.29
N GLU A 4 -39.84 -17.71 0.40
CA GLU A 4 -40.38 -19.08 0.41
C GLU A 4 -40.23 -19.74 -0.96
N GLN A 5 -40.42 -19.00 -2.04
CA GLN A 5 -40.21 -19.46 -3.40
C GLN A 5 -38.73 -19.83 -3.65
N ILE A 6 -37.78 -18.99 -3.20
CA ILE A 6 -36.34 -19.26 -3.30
C ILE A 6 -35.99 -20.54 -2.54
N TYR A 7 -36.42 -20.64 -1.27
CA TYR A 7 -36.16 -21.80 -0.42
C TYR A 7 -36.70 -23.10 -1.04
N ASN A 8 -37.94 -23.09 -1.52
CA ASN A 8 -38.57 -24.26 -2.15
C ASN A 8 -37.83 -24.70 -3.42
N LYS A 9 -37.32 -23.75 -4.21
CA LYS A 9 -36.53 -24.06 -5.41
C LYS A 9 -35.19 -24.71 -5.04
N LEU A 10 -34.52 -24.23 -3.97
CA LEU A 10 -33.25 -24.76 -3.49
C LEU A 10 -33.40 -26.14 -2.81
N GLN A 11 -34.49 -26.39 -2.10
CA GLN A 11 -34.79 -27.69 -1.46
C GLN A 11 -34.90 -28.85 -2.46
N GLY A 12 -35.15 -28.56 -3.74
CA GLY A 12 -35.15 -29.58 -4.79
C GLY A 12 -33.77 -30.21 -5.03
N MET A 13 -32.69 -29.59 -4.56
CA MET A 13 -31.31 -30.01 -4.80
C MET A 13 -30.46 -30.09 -3.53
N TYR A 14 -30.72 -29.20 -2.57
CA TYR A 14 -29.88 -29.04 -1.39
C TYR A 14 -30.58 -29.46 -0.10
N ASN A 15 -29.79 -29.77 0.93
CA ASN A 15 -30.31 -30.02 2.27
C ASN A 15 -30.87 -28.73 2.92
N GLU A 16 -31.67 -28.89 3.98
CA GLU A 16 -32.29 -27.79 4.75
C GLU A 16 -31.28 -26.69 5.12
N PHE A 17 -30.14 -27.09 5.68
CA PHE A 17 -29.09 -26.17 6.10
C PHE A 17 -28.58 -25.30 4.93
N THR A 18 -28.21 -25.93 3.82
CA THR A 18 -27.73 -25.24 2.61
C THR A 18 -28.81 -24.35 2.02
N SER A 19 -30.05 -24.85 1.89
CA SER A 19 -31.14 -24.06 1.32
C SER A 19 -31.43 -22.83 2.17
N LEU A 20 -31.37 -22.94 3.50
CA LEU A 20 -31.63 -21.82 4.40
C LEU A 20 -30.56 -20.72 4.24
N ILE A 21 -29.28 -21.10 4.25
CA ILE A 21 -28.17 -20.16 4.10
C ILE A 21 -28.24 -19.48 2.73
N LEU A 22 -28.29 -20.27 1.65
CA LEU A 22 -28.34 -19.72 0.29
C LEU A 22 -29.57 -18.83 0.08
N THR A 23 -30.73 -19.17 0.65
CA THR A 23 -31.92 -18.31 0.54
C THR A 23 -31.66 -16.93 1.13
N ASN A 24 -31.06 -16.86 2.31
CA ASN A 24 -30.78 -15.58 2.96
C ASN A 24 -29.71 -14.80 2.18
N THR A 25 -28.63 -15.45 1.75
CA THR A 25 -27.55 -14.83 0.95
C THR A 25 -28.05 -14.31 -0.40
N ILE A 26 -28.92 -15.06 -1.09
CA ILE A 26 -29.54 -14.63 -2.35
C ILE A 26 -30.42 -13.40 -2.10
N LEU A 27 -31.22 -13.37 -1.03
CA LEU A 27 -32.03 -12.20 -0.72
C LEU A 27 -31.17 -10.96 -0.46
N GLU A 28 -30.07 -11.10 0.28
CA GLU A 28 -29.12 -9.99 0.51
C GLU A 28 -28.49 -9.51 -0.81
N TYR A 29 -28.10 -10.42 -1.70
CA TYR A 29 -27.62 -10.06 -3.04
C TYR A 29 -28.68 -9.31 -3.84
N GLN A 30 -29.94 -9.75 -3.79
CA GLN A 30 -31.02 -9.09 -4.51
C GLN A 30 -31.39 -7.73 -3.92
N GLU A 31 -31.23 -7.53 -2.61
CA GLU A 31 -31.38 -6.22 -1.98
C GLU A 31 -30.23 -5.28 -2.38
N LEU A 32 -29.01 -5.82 -2.47
CA LEU A 32 -27.83 -5.04 -2.84
C LEU A 32 -27.86 -4.56 -4.29
N PHE A 33 -28.38 -5.38 -5.21
CA PHE A 33 -28.30 -5.10 -6.66
C PHE A 33 -29.65 -4.95 -7.36
N GLU A 34 -30.78 -5.14 -6.67
CA GLU A 34 -32.13 -4.94 -7.22
C GLU A 34 -32.36 -5.68 -8.56
N GLU A 35 -31.91 -6.94 -8.67
CA GLU A 35 -31.93 -7.77 -9.89
C GLU A 35 -31.18 -7.19 -11.12
N LYS A 36 -30.36 -6.14 -10.95
CA LYS A 36 -29.70 -5.42 -12.06
C LYS A 36 -28.74 -6.28 -12.88
N TYR A 37 -27.88 -7.05 -12.22
CA TYR A 37 -26.86 -7.88 -12.90
C TYR A 37 -27.35 -9.32 -13.07
N TYR A 38 -27.90 -9.92 -12.01
CA TYR A 38 -28.64 -11.16 -12.06
C TYR A 38 -29.96 -11.10 -11.33
N ASN A 39 -31.01 -11.51 -12.04
CA ASN A 39 -32.26 -11.87 -11.39
C ASN A 39 -32.09 -13.12 -10.52
N THR A 40 -33.07 -13.33 -9.64
CA THR A 40 -33.02 -14.42 -8.66
C THR A 40 -32.87 -15.81 -9.30
N ASP A 41 -33.54 -16.05 -10.44
CA ASP A 41 -33.48 -17.34 -11.13
C ASP A 41 -32.07 -17.63 -11.66
N LYS A 42 -31.42 -16.61 -12.24
CA LYS A 42 -30.08 -16.75 -12.79
C LYS A 42 -29.04 -17.01 -11.72
N VAL A 43 -29.17 -16.37 -10.56
CA VAL A 43 -28.32 -16.66 -9.39
C VAL A 43 -28.44 -18.13 -8.97
N ILE A 44 -29.67 -18.63 -8.84
CA ILE A 44 -29.91 -20.03 -8.45
C ILE A 44 -29.33 -21.00 -9.50
N GLU A 45 -29.53 -20.73 -10.79
CA GLU A 45 -28.97 -21.54 -11.88
C GLU A 45 -27.43 -21.59 -11.80
N SER A 46 -26.77 -20.45 -11.62
CA SER A 46 -25.31 -20.39 -11.48
C SER A 46 -24.83 -21.22 -10.29
N LEU A 47 -25.49 -21.12 -9.13
CA LEU A 47 -25.13 -21.92 -7.95
C LEU A 47 -25.30 -23.41 -8.21
N MET A 48 -26.41 -23.83 -8.83
CA MET A 48 -26.65 -25.24 -9.15
C MET A 48 -25.59 -25.82 -10.10
N GLU A 49 -25.06 -25.00 -11.01
CA GLU A 49 -23.97 -25.38 -11.90
C GLU A 49 -22.63 -25.49 -11.16
N VAL A 50 -22.31 -24.51 -10.32
CA VAL A 50 -20.96 -24.34 -9.74
C VAL A 50 -20.77 -25.12 -8.45
N ILE A 51 -21.80 -25.22 -7.61
CA ILE A 51 -21.75 -25.87 -6.29
C ILE A 51 -22.82 -26.95 -6.12
N PRO A 52 -22.95 -27.94 -7.02
CA PRO A 52 -24.06 -28.90 -7.01
C PRO A 52 -24.21 -29.71 -5.71
N LYS A 53 -23.19 -29.79 -4.86
CA LYS A 53 -23.27 -30.46 -3.55
C LYS A 53 -23.72 -29.55 -2.41
N GLY A 54 -23.74 -28.23 -2.62
CA GLY A 54 -24.11 -27.26 -1.60
C GLY A 54 -22.98 -26.95 -0.61
N ILE A 55 -23.34 -26.75 0.66
CA ILE A 55 -22.40 -26.39 1.72
C ILE A 55 -21.94 -27.66 2.46
N VAL A 56 -20.63 -27.83 2.60
CA VAL A 56 -19.96 -28.91 3.31
C VAL A 56 -19.16 -28.34 4.46
N ILE A 57 -19.39 -28.84 5.67
CA ILE A 57 -18.65 -28.44 6.88
C ILE A 57 -17.45 -29.36 7.07
N TYR A 58 -16.27 -28.80 7.30
CA TYR A 58 -15.04 -29.55 7.60
C TYR A 58 -14.46 -29.20 8.97
N ASP A 59 -13.52 -30.02 9.47
CA ASP A 59 -12.75 -29.74 10.69
C ASP A 59 -11.50 -28.93 10.32
N ASP A 60 -11.34 -27.76 10.93
CA ASP A 60 -10.38 -26.72 10.51
C ASP A 60 -8.91 -27.15 10.65
N LYS A 61 -8.65 -28.29 11.30
CA LYS A 61 -7.29 -28.82 11.49
C LYS A 61 -6.60 -29.25 10.20
N ASP A 62 -7.36 -29.47 9.13
CA ASP A 62 -6.86 -30.06 7.89
C ASP A 62 -6.75 -29.07 6.71
N GLU A 63 -7.29 -27.83 6.81
CA GLU A 63 -7.28 -26.85 5.73
C GLU A 63 -6.76 -25.46 6.17
N LYS A 64 -6.35 -24.65 5.19
CA LYS A 64 -5.69 -23.33 5.39
C LYS A 64 -6.64 -22.14 5.36
N PHE A 65 -7.90 -22.36 5.02
CA PHE A 65 -8.89 -21.31 4.77
C PHE A 65 -10.07 -21.47 5.74
N ASP A 66 -10.83 -20.40 5.97
CA ASP A 66 -12.05 -20.43 6.80
C ASP A 66 -13.29 -20.82 5.98
N ALA A 67 -13.31 -20.46 4.70
CA ALA A 67 -14.19 -21.06 3.69
C ALA A 67 -13.54 -20.98 2.31
N ILE A 68 -14.09 -21.72 1.35
CA ILE A 68 -13.68 -21.64 -0.05
C ILE A 68 -14.79 -22.11 -1.00
N CYS A 69 -14.99 -21.40 -2.11
CA CYS A 69 -15.71 -21.85 -3.29
C CYS A 69 -14.87 -22.87 -4.08
N ALA A 70 -15.04 -24.14 -3.75
CA ALA A 70 -14.25 -25.20 -4.36
C ALA A 70 -14.91 -25.69 -5.66
N ILE A 71 -14.75 -24.93 -6.75
CA ILE A 71 -15.33 -25.21 -8.08
C ILE A 71 -15.03 -26.64 -8.54
N SER A 72 -13.79 -27.11 -8.35
CA SER A 72 -13.38 -28.46 -8.78
C SER A 72 -14.14 -29.59 -8.07
N SER A 73 -14.53 -29.39 -6.82
CA SER A 73 -15.32 -30.34 -6.05
C SER A 73 -16.82 -30.04 -6.09
N GLY A 74 -17.24 -28.89 -6.61
CA GLY A 74 -18.62 -28.50 -6.74
C GLY A 74 -19.32 -28.25 -5.40
N GLU A 75 -18.64 -27.60 -4.46
CA GLU A 75 -19.13 -27.34 -3.10
C GLU A 75 -18.57 -26.06 -2.51
N PHE A 76 -19.31 -25.45 -1.57
CA PHE A 76 -18.73 -24.54 -0.60
C PHE A 76 -18.20 -25.33 0.56
N LYS A 77 -16.91 -25.20 0.85
CA LYS A 77 -16.33 -25.73 2.06
C LYS A 77 -16.33 -24.63 3.11
N VAL A 78 -16.86 -24.92 4.30
CA VAL A 78 -16.93 -23.97 5.41
C VAL A 78 -16.33 -24.62 6.66
N GLY A 79 -15.41 -23.91 7.30
CA GLY A 79 -14.79 -24.32 8.55
C GLY A 79 -15.79 -24.38 9.70
N LYS A 80 -15.62 -25.34 10.59
CA LYS A 80 -16.52 -25.51 11.74
C LYS A 80 -16.33 -24.42 12.78
N SER A 81 -15.12 -23.87 12.92
CA SER A 81 -14.78 -22.79 13.84
C SER A 81 -15.67 -21.56 13.65
N ILE A 82 -15.90 -21.17 12.39
CA ILE A 82 -16.55 -19.91 12.05
C ILE A 82 -18.08 -19.95 12.18
N LEU A 83 -18.69 -21.14 12.25
CA LEU A 83 -20.15 -21.31 12.37
C LEU A 83 -20.74 -20.68 13.64
N ASN A 84 -19.93 -20.47 14.68
CA ASN A 84 -20.38 -19.85 15.93
C ASN A 84 -20.34 -18.32 15.90
N GLU A 85 -19.64 -17.73 14.93
CA GLU A 85 -19.49 -16.28 14.77
C GLU A 85 -20.38 -15.81 13.62
N LYS A 86 -21.65 -15.55 13.90
CA LYS A 86 -22.68 -15.32 12.86
C LYS A 86 -22.28 -14.27 11.82
N ASP A 87 -21.79 -13.12 12.26
CA ASP A 87 -21.45 -12.01 11.35
C ASP A 87 -20.20 -12.33 10.52
N TYR A 88 -19.21 -12.99 11.12
CA TYR A 88 -18.02 -13.44 10.41
C TYR A 88 -18.33 -14.55 9.39
N PHE A 89 -19.13 -15.55 9.79
CA PHE A 89 -19.64 -16.58 8.87
C PHE A 89 -20.40 -15.94 7.71
N ASN A 90 -21.32 -15.01 7.98
CA ASN A 90 -22.09 -14.33 6.95
C ASN A 90 -21.19 -13.53 6.01
N TYR A 91 -20.13 -12.89 6.52
CA TYR A 91 -19.12 -12.19 5.73
C TYR A 91 -18.38 -13.17 4.80
N VAL A 92 -17.70 -14.18 5.35
CA VAL A 92 -16.90 -15.15 4.59
C VAL A 92 -17.76 -15.89 3.58
N PHE A 93 -18.97 -16.31 3.96
CA PHE A 93 -19.87 -17.02 3.06
C PHE A 93 -20.32 -16.15 1.89
N PHE A 94 -20.59 -14.85 2.11
CA PHE A 94 -20.98 -13.96 1.04
C PHE A 94 -19.84 -13.71 0.05
N HIS A 95 -18.59 -13.59 0.54
CA HIS A 95 -17.40 -13.49 -0.31
C HIS A 95 -17.30 -14.67 -1.27
N GLU A 96 -17.34 -15.89 -0.74
CA GLU A 96 -17.30 -17.11 -1.55
C GLU A 96 -18.54 -17.26 -2.46
N PHE A 97 -19.69 -16.78 -2.00
CA PHE A 97 -20.90 -16.73 -2.81
C PHE A 97 -20.73 -15.85 -4.05
N ILE A 98 -20.11 -14.68 -3.93
CA ILE A 98 -19.81 -13.80 -5.07
C ILE A 98 -18.91 -14.51 -6.08
N HIS A 99 -17.84 -15.18 -5.63
CA HIS A 99 -16.99 -16.02 -6.48
C HIS A 99 -17.78 -17.08 -7.24
N ALA A 100 -18.71 -17.77 -6.56
CA ALA A 100 -19.50 -18.81 -7.22
C ALA A 100 -20.42 -18.26 -8.31
N ILE A 101 -21.09 -17.14 -8.08
CA ILE A 101 -22.07 -16.61 -9.04
C ILE A 101 -21.42 -15.82 -10.18
N SER A 102 -20.17 -15.36 -10.00
CA SER A 102 -19.37 -14.70 -11.03
C SER A 102 -18.66 -15.69 -11.97
N TYR A 103 -18.79 -16.99 -11.72
CA TYR A 103 -18.22 -18.01 -12.60
C TYR A 103 -18.88 -18.01 -13.98
N LYS A 104 -18.05 -18.00 -15.04
CA LYS A 104 -18.45 -18.00 -16.45
C LYS A 104 -17.56 -18.87 -17.31
N ARG A 105 -18.13 -19.32 -18.42
CA ARG A 105 -17.36 -19.91 -19.52
C ARG A 105 -17.52 -19.07 -20.78
N HIS A 106 -16.42 -18.59 -21.33
CA HIS A 106 -16.38 -17.81 -22.58
C HIS A 106 -15.37 -18.44 -23.55
N ASN A 107 -15.82 -18.88 -24.74
CA ASN A 107 -14.96 -19.51 -25.75
C ASN A 107 -14.05 -20.64 -25.22
N ASN A 108 -14.59 -21.48 -24.32
CA ASN A 108 -13.93 -22.55 -23.55
C ASN A 108 -13.09 -22.11 -22.34
N VAL A 109 -12.73 -20.83 -22.24
CA VAL A 109 -12.02 -20.28 -21.07
C VAL A 109 -12.98 -20.11 -19.90
N GLN A 110 -12.54 -20.54 -18.72
CA GLN A 110 -13.31 -20.44 -17.48
C GLN A 110 -12.83 -19.24 -16.67
N PHE A 111 -13.77 -18.41 -16.25
CA PHE A 111 -13.54 -17.23 -15.43
C PHE A 111 -14.29 -17.38 -14.10
N MET A 112 -13.70 -16.88 -13.03
CA MET A 112 -14.37 -16.61 -11.75
C MET A 112 -14.20 -15.13 -11.48
N GLY A 113 -15.21 -14.33 -11.82
CA GLY A 113 -15.05 -12.89 -11.91
C GLY A 113 -13.95 -12.55 -12.92
N PHE A 114 -12.96 -11.77 -12.52
CA PHE A 114 -11.85 -11.38 -13.37
C PHE A 114 -10.70 -12.39 -13.44
N TYR A 115 -10.76 -13.46 -12.65
CA TYR A 115 -9.71 -14.48 -12.60
C TYR A 115 -9.95 -15.61 -13.61
N THR A 116 -8.95 -15.99 -14.40
CA THR A 116 -9.02 -17.19 -15.26
C THR A 116 -8.64 -18.45 -14.48
N ILE A 117 -9.38 -19.54 -14.67
CA ILE A 117 -9.17 -20.81 -13.96
C ILE A 117 -8.36 -21.82 -14.82
N GLU A 118 -7.98 -21.43 -16.04
CA GLU A 118 -7.13 -22.25 -16.89
C GLU A 118 -5.68 -22.19 -16.42
N LYS A 119 -5.06 -23.36 -16.19
CA LYS A 119 -3.68 -23.48 -15.72
C LYS A 119 -2.71 -22.97 -16.78
N ASP A 120 -1.67 -22.27 -16.32
CA ASP A 120 -0.50 -21.81 -17.08
C ASP A 120 -0.72 -20.55 -17.94
N GLU A 121 -1.78 -19.77 -17.69
CA GLU A 121 -1.93 -18.44 -18.30
C GLU A 121 -1.26 -17.36 -17.45
N ASP A 122 -0.43 -16.50 -18.06
CA ASP A 122 0.13 -15.32 -17.35
C ASP A 122 -0.98 -14.41 -16.78
N TYR A 123 -2.16 -14.43 -17.40
CA TYR A 123 -3.33 -13.68 -16.94
C TYR A 123 -3.90 -14.22 -15.61
N GLU A 124 -3.80 -15.53 -15.37
CA GLU A 124 -4.23 -16.21 -14.12
C GLU A 124 -3.53 -15.56 -12.92
N PHE A 125 -2.21 -15.42 -12.99
CA PHE A 125 -1.41 -14.86 -11.91
C PHE A 125 -1.65 -13.36 -11.72
N LYS A 126 -1.80 -12.61 -12.81
CA LYS A 126 -1.94 -11.15 -12.76
C LYS A 126 -3.29 -10.71 -12.20
N SER A 127 -4.37 -11.43 -12.51
CA SER A 127 -5.73 -11.01 -12.16
C SER A 127 -6.19 -11.47 -10.78
N LYS A 128 -5.53 -12.47 -10.17
CA LYS A 128 -6.00 -13.08 -8.92
C LYS A 128 -6.18 -12.06 -7.79
N ALA A 129 -5.15 -11.27 -7.48
CA ALA A 129 -5.20 -10.30 -6.38
C ALA A 129 -6.27 -9.20 -6.65
N PHE A 130 -6.40 -8.78 -7.91
CA PHE A 130 -7.45 -7.84 -8.32
C PHE A 130 -8.85 -8.44 -8.16
N ASN A 131 -9.03 -9.70 -8.54
CA ASN A 131 -10.30 -10.43 -8.40
C ASN A 131 -10.72 -10.55 -6.93
N GLU A 132 -9.80 -10.93 -6.03
CA GLU A 132 -10.09 -11.00 -4.59
C GLU A 132 -10.45 -9.62 -4.03
N ALA A 133 -9.69 -8.58 -4.38
CA ALA A 133 -9.99 -7.21 -3.96
C ALA A 133 -11.35 -6.70 -4.46
N PHE A 134 -11.73 -7.03 -5.70
CA PHE A 134 -13.05 -6.67 -6.24
C PHE A 134 -14.18 -7.43 -5.55
N THR A 135 -13.95 -8.69 -5.21
CA THR A 135 -14.89 -9.53 -4.44
C THR A 135 -15.07 -8.99 -3.02
N GLU A 136 -13.97 -8.60 -2.37
CA GLU A 136 -13.97 -7.96 -1.05
C GLU A 136 -14.72 -6.62 -1.11
N PHE A 137 -14.49 -5.79 -2.14
CA PHE A 137 -15.25 -4.55 -2.36
C PHE A 137 -16.77 -4.77 -2.39
N ILE A 138 -17.26 -5.77 -3.14
CA ILE A 138 -18.69 -6.12 -3.17
C ILE A 138 -19.17 -6.60 -1.79
N THR A 139 -18.37 -7.43 -1.12
CA THR A 139 -18.69 -7.98 0.21
C THR A 139 -18.78 -6.90 1.28
N LEU A 140 -17.84 -5.93 1.29
CA LEU A 140 -17.87 -4.79 2.21
C LEU A 140 -19.06 -3.87 1.94
N LYS A 141 -19.43 -3.68 0.66
CA LYS A 141 -20.64 -2.94 0.28
C LYS A 141 -21.91 -3.57 0.87
N ARG A 142 -22.03 -4.91 0.78
CA ARG A 142 -23.08 -5.69 1.45
C ARG A 142 -23.02 -5.48 2.97
N ASN A 143 -21.86 -5.64 3.59
CA ASN A 143 -21.73 -5.53 5.05
C ASN A 143 -22.19 -4.17 5.59
N LYS A 144 -21.84 -3.09 4.89
CA LYS A 144 -22.29 -1.72 5.22
C LYS A 144 -23.81 -1.57 5.14
N MET A 145 -24.45 -2.20 4.16
CA MET A 145 -25.91 -2.16 3.98
C MET A 145 -26.64 -2.90 5.11
N PHE A 146 -26.09 -4.02 5.58
CA PHE A 146 -26.72 -4.88 6.59
C PHE A 146 -26.20 -4.66 8.02
N ASN A 147 -25.28 -3.71 8.23
CA ASN A 147 -24.61 -3.43 9.51
C ASN A 147 -23.90 -4.65 10.12
N TYR A 148 -23.22 -5.44 9.30
CA TYR A 148 -22.36 -6.51 9.80
C TYR A 148 -21.06 -5.92 10.35
N GLU A 149 -20.77 -6.18 11.64
CA GLU A 149 -19.53 -5.76 12.31
C GLU A 149 -18.71 -7.00 12.68
N PRO A 150 -17.80 -7.47 11.82
CA PRO A 150 -16.94 -8.60 12.16
C PRO A 150 -16.04 -8.23 13.33
N GLU A 151 -16.09 -9.06 14.38
CA GLU A 151 -15.51 -8.78 15.72
C GLU A 151 -14.00 -8.50 15.68
N ASN A 152 -13.29 -8.94 14.64
CA ASN A 152 -11.83 -8.85 14.55
C ASN A 152 -11.26 -7.59 13.89
N LYS A 153 -12.05 -6.60 13.43
CA LYS A 153 -11.62 -5.28 12.88
C LYS A 153 -10.52 -5.26 11.79
N TYR A 154 -9.94 -6.40 11.45
CA TYR A 154 -8.99 -6.67 10.38
C TYR A 154 -9.72 -7.65 9.47
N LEU A 155 -10.47 -7.09 8.52
CA LEU A 155 -11.32 -7.84 7.61
C LEU A 155 -10.48 -8.19 6.39
N SER A 156 -10.03 -9.43 6.26
CA SER A 156 -9.27 -9.91 5.10
C SER A 156 -7.88 -9.28 4.88
N GLY A 157 -7.02 -10.03 4.18
CA GLY A 157 -5.80 -9.49 3.58
C GLY A 157 -6.07 -8.75 2.26
N TYR A 158 -7.25 -8.14 2.10
CA TYR A 158 -7.65 -7.41 0.89
C TYR A 158 -8.41 -6.11 1.18
N ASP A 159 -8.55 -5.67 2.45
CA ASP A 159 -9.17 -4.39 2.83
C ASP A 159 -8.58 -3.20 2.05
N VAL A 160 -7.24 -3.17 1.92
CA VAL A 160 -6.52 -2.15 1.15
C VAL A 160 -6.91 -2.24 -0.34
N GLY A 161 -6.93 -3.44 -0.90
CA GLY A 161 -7.34 -3.66 -2.29
C GLY A 161 -8.78 -3.20 -2.55
N ALA A 162 -9.73 -3.57 -1.68
CA ALA A 162 -11.13 -3.16 -1.81
C ALA A 162 -11.30 -1.63 -1.83
N HIS A 163 -10.48 -0.91 -1.06
CA HIS A 163 -10.45 0.55 -1.07
C HIS A 163 -9.91 1.11 -2.39
N GLU A 164 -8.84 0.54 -2.93
CA GLU A 164 -8.32 0.95 -4.24
C GLU A 164 -9.34 0.71 -5.36
N ILE A 165 -10.17 -0.34 -5.26
CA ILE A 165 -11.33 -0.53 -6.16
C ILE A 165 -12.34 0.62 -6.02
N GLU A 166 -12.67 1.04 -4.79
CA GLU A 166 -13.58 2.18 -4.56
C GLU A 166 -13.05 3.47 -5.22
N ILE A 167 -11.73 3.71 -5.18
CA ILE A 167 -11.12 4.84 -5.89
C ILE A 167 -11.28 4.70 -7.41
N ILE A 168 -11.00 3.52 -7.97
CA ILE A 168 -11.20 3.25 -9.40
C ILE A 168 -12.67 3.52 -9.79
N THR A 169 -13.64 3.18 -8.94
CA THR A 169 -15.08 3.39 -9.20
C THR A 169 -15.51 4.86 -9.26
N LYS A 170 -14.68 5.79 -8.78
CA LYS A 170 -14.91 7.24 -8.92
C LYS A 170 -14.58 7.75 -10.32
N ILE A 171 -13.86 6.95 -11.10
CA ILE A 171 -13.42 7.28 -12.47
C ILE A 171 -14.17 6.42 -13.48
N ILE A 172 -14.12 5.09 -13.29
CA ILE A 172 -14.88 4.13 -14.07
C ILE A 172 -16.22 3.94 -13.35
N PRO A 173 -17.39 4.12 -14.01
CA PRO A 173 -18.67 3.90 -13.37
C PRO A 173 -18.72 2.55 -12.67
N GLU A 174 -19.07 2.54 -11.38
CA GLU A 174 -19.17 1.31 -10.58
C GLU A 174 -20.01 0.23 -11.29
N GLU A 175 -21.09 0.67 -11.93
CA GLU A 175 -22.00 -0.19 -12.66
C GLU A 175 -21.35 -0.92 -13.84
N GLU A 176 -20.41 -0.27 -14.52
CA GLU A 176 -19.68 -0.82 -15.66
C GLU A 176 -18.67 -1.88 -15.19
N LEU A 177 -17.99 -1.64 -14.07
CA LEU A 177 -17.07 -2.62 -13.48
C LEU A 177 -17.80 -3.85 -12.94
N ILE A 178 -18.91 -3.67 -12.23
CA ILE A 178 -19.69 -4.79 -11.68
C ILE A 178 -20.35 -5.60 -12.81
N ASP A 179 -20.85 -4.94 -13.86
CA ASP A 179 -21.37 -5.65 -15.03
C ASP A 179 -20.26 -6.43 -15.75
N SER A 180 -19.07 -5.84 -15.91
CA SER A 180 -17.91 -6.57 -16.45
C SER A 180 -17.56 -7.76 -15.57
N TYR A 181 -17.54 -7.62 -14.25
CA TYR A 181 -17.22 -8.71 -13.32
C TYR A 181 -18.17 -9.90 -13.44
N PHE A 182 -19.48 -9.67 -13.48
CA PHE A 182 -20.46 -10.75 -13.57
C PHE A 182 -20.65 -11.26 -15.00
N ASN A 183 -20.81 -10.36 -15.98
CA ASN A 183 -21.32 -10.71 -17.31
C ASN A 183 -20.25 -10.77 -18.39
N TYR A 184 -19.22 -9.92 -18.32
CA TYR A 184 -18.21 -9.78 -19.38
C TYR A 184 -16.78 -9.65 -18.84
N PRO A 185 -16.27 -10.64 -18.09
CA PRO A 185 -14.98 -10.52 -17.43
C PRO A 185 -13.82 -10.44 -18.42
N ASN A 186 -13.98 -11.06 -19.60
CA ASN A 186 -13.02 -11.02 -20.69
C ASN A 186 -12.91 -9.64 -21.39
N GLN A 187 -13.78 -8.67 -21.03
CA GLN A 187 -13.76 -7.30 -21.57
C GLN A 187 -13.12 -6.30 -20.60
N LEU A 188 -12.64 -6.73 -19.43
CA LEU A 188 -12.08 -5.83 -18.42
C LEU A 188 -10.94 -4.95 -18.98
N GLU A 189 -10.09 -5.50 -19.85
CA GLU A 189 -9.03 -4.73 -20.50
C GLU A 189 -9.59 -3.60 -21.40
N GLU A 190 -10.70 -3.86 -22.10
CA GLU A 190 -11.36 -2.84 -22.92
C GLU A 190 -11.98 -1.75 -22.05
N VAL A 191 -12.54 -2.11 -20.89
CA VAL A 191 -13.04 -1.17 -19.89
C VAL A 191 -11.92 -0.26 -19.40
N PHE A 192 -10.78 -0.81 -18.94
CA PHE A 192 -9.66 0.03 -18.50
C PHE A 192 -9.09 0.91 -19.62
N LYS A 193 -8.93 0.37 -20.83
CA LYS A 193 -8.46 1.13 -22.00
C LYS A 193 -9.36 2.33 -22.33
N LYS A 194 -10.68 2.19 -22.21
CA LYS A 194 -11.64 3.29 -22.41
C LYS A 194 -11.36 4.49 -21.50
N TYR A 195 -10.83 4.22 -20.30
CA TYR A 195 -10.44 5.24 -19.31
C TYR A 195 -8.93 5.49 -19.27
N LYS A 196 -8.19 5.13 -20.32
CA LYS A 196 -6.74 5.34 -20.47
C LYS A 196 -5.90 4.69 -19.36
N MET A 197 -6.40 3.62 -18.76
CA MET A 197 -5.66 2.85 -17.76
C MET A 197 -5.02 1.60 -18.40
N ASN A 198 -3.83 1.27 -17.93
CA ASN A 198 -3.07 0.07 -18.28
C ASN A 198 -3.40 -1.06 -17.30
N ILE A 199 -4.08 -2.10 -17.80
CA ILE A 199 -4.51 -3.24 -16.98
C ILE A 199 -3.33 -4.01 -16.34
N ASP A 200 -2.18 -4.12 -17.02
CA ASP A 200 -1.03 -4.85 -16.48
C ASP A 200 -0.43 -4.13 -15.27
N GLU A 201 -0.39 -2.80 -15.31
CA GLU A 201 0.06 -1.97 -14.20
C GLU A 201 -0.94 -2.05 -13.05
N ILE A 202 -2.25 -1.92 -13.32
CA ILE A 202 -3.30 -2.10 -12.30
C ILE A 202 -3.15 -3.47 -11.63
N PHE A 203 -3.06 -4.56 -12.38
CA PHE A 203 -2.87 -5.90 -11.84
C PHE A 203 -1.60 -6.03 -11.00
N TYR A 204 -0.48 -5.45 -11.45
CA TYR A 204 0.74 -5.39 -10.66
C TYR A 204 0.52 -4.68 -9.31
N CYS A 205 -0.27 -3.60 -9.28
CA CYS A 205 -0.54 -2.87 -8.05
C CYS A 205 -1.19 -3.76 -6.99
N PHE A 206 -2.26 -4.47 -7.37
CA PHE A 206 -2.99 -5.35 -6.45
C PHE A 206 -2.13 -6.55 -6.03
N TYR A 207 -1.35 -7.11 -6.95
CA TYR A 207 -0.39 -8.17 -6.62
C TYR A 207 0.73 -7.71 -5.67
N ALA A 208 1.11 -6.44 -5.73
CA ALA A 208 2.10 -5.87 -4.82
C ALA A 208 1.58 -5.66 -3.41
N LEU A 209 0.30 -5.38 -3.26
CA LEU A 209 -0.37 -5.11 -1.98
C LEU A 209 -0.91 -6.39 -1.31
N GLU A 210 -1.11 -7.48 -2.07
CA GLU A 210 -1.65 -8.74 -1.57
C GLU A 210 -0.87 -9.27 -0.34
N GLY A 211 -1.55 -9.33 0.81
CA GLY A 211 -1.00 -9.86 2.07
C GLY A 211 0.10 -9.01 2.68
N MET A 212 0.20 -7.73 2.28
CA MET A 212 1.22 -6.77 2.73
C MET A 212 0.64 -5.72 3.70
N GLU A 213 -0.51 -5.98 4.32
CA GLU A 213 -1.20 -5.00 5.19
C GLU A 213 -0.32 -4.57 6.36
N ASN A 214 0.45 -5.51 6.93
CA ASN A 214 1.37 -5.21 8.01
C ASN A 214 2.51 -4.31 7.54
N GLU A 215 3.06 -4.58 6.34
CA GLU A 215 4.10 -3.77 5.72
C GLU A 215 3.62 -2.34 5.43
N VAL A 216 2.41 -2.21 4.87
CA VAL A 216 1.75 -0.92 4.62
C VAL A 216 1.57 -0.15 5.93
N ASN A 217 1.00 -0.78 6.96
CA ASN A 217 0.83 -0.16 8.29
C ASN A 217 2.15 0.25 8.94
N ALA A 218 3.22 -0.51 8.73
CA ALA A 218 4.54 -0.18 9.28
C ALA A 218 5.21 0.97 8.52
N LEU A 219 5.04 1.08 7.20
CA LEU A 219 5.44 2.27 6.45
C LEU A 219 4.76 3.53 6.99
N GLU A 220 3.45 3.47 7.22
CA GLU A 220 2.67 4.60 7.75
C GLU A 220 3.12 5.04 9.13
N THR A 221 3.41 4.07 10.00
CA THR A 221 3.80 4.33 11.38
C THR A 221 5.30 4.58 11.54
N ARG A 222 6.04 4.73 10.43
CA ARG A 222 7.50 4.94 10.38
C ARG A 222 8.26 3.85 11.13
N ARG A 223 7.72 2.62 11.12
CA ARG A 223 8.34 1.46 11.72
C ARG A 223 9.23 0.78 10.69
N GLY A 224 10.45 0.46 11.11
CA GLY A 224 11.39 -0.28 10.28
C GLY A 224 10.78 -1.62 9.85
N LEU A 225 10.81 -1.92 8.55
CA LEU A 225 10.34 -3.21 8.03
C LEU A 225 11.44 -4.26 8.08
N GLU A 226 11.04 -5.53 8.12
CA GLU A 226 11.95 -6.68 8.08
C GLU A 226 12.38 -7.05 6.66
N LYS A 227 11.70 -6.55 5.62
CA LYS A 227 11.99 -6.81 4.21
C LYS A 227 11.93 -5.51 3.38
N PRO A 228 13.07 -4.96 2.94
CA PRO A 228 13.12 -3.68 2.25
C PRO A 228 12.68 -3.79 0.79
N GLN A 229 12.85 -4.97 0.19
CA GLN A 229 12.38 -5.31 -1.15
C GLN A 229 10.84 -5.12 -1.26
N ASN A 230 10.10 -5.48 -0.21
CA ASN A 230 8.64 -5.35 -0.16
C ASN A 230 8.22 -3.88 -0.17
N ILE A 231 8.98 -2.99 0.46
CA ILE A 231 8.68 -1.54 0.49
C ILE A 231 8.70 -0.97 -0.91
N PHE A 232 9.76 -1.23 -1.66
CA PHE A 232 9.88 -0.71 -3.01
C PHE A 232 8.81 -1.28 -3.93
N LYS A 233 8.49 -2.57 -3.78
CA LYS A 233 7.36 -3.19 -4.49
C LYS A 233 6.05 -2.43 -4.21
N ILE A 234 5.78 -2.10 -2.95
CA ILE A 234 4.60 -1.33 -2.52
C ILE A 234 4.63 0.09 -3.09
N ILE A 235 5.75 0.81 -2.97
CA ILE A 235 5.89 2.18 -3.51
C ILE A 235 5.71 2.22 -5.03
N ASP A 236 6.34 1.29 -5.75
CA ASP A 236 6.19 1.20 -7.21
C ASP A 236 4.75 0.92 -7.61
N ALA A 237 4.09 -0.03 -6.94
CA ALA A 237 2.68 -0.32 -7.16
C ALA A 237 1.78 0.89 -6.93
N GLU A 238 1.96 1.57 -5.81
CA GLU A 238 1.18 2.77 -5.50
C GLU A 238 1.41 3.90 -6.50
N ARG A 239 2.63 4.05 -7.01
CA ARG A 239 2.94 4.98 -8.10
C ARG A 239 2.23 4.58 -9.38
N TYR A 240 2.30 3.30 -9.78
CA TYR A 240 1.61 2.79 -10.97
C TYR A 240 0.11 3.04 -10.88
N LEU A 241 -0.50 2.74 -9.74
CA LEU A 241 -1.92 2.99 -9.54
C LEU A 241 -2.21 4.48 -9.67
N TYR A 242 -1.46 5.33 -8.99
CA TYR A 242 -1.64 6.77 -9.06
C TYR A 242 -1.45 7.34 -10.48
N TYR A 243 -0.46 6.88 -11.25
CA TYR A 243 -0.28 7.27 -12.64
C TYR A 243 -1.48 6.87 -13.49
N ASN A 244 -2.01 5.66 -13.31
CA ASN A 244 -3.21 5.21 -14.01
C ASN A 244 -4.42 6.11 -13.67
N LEU A 245 -4.56 6.48 -12.39
CA LEU A 245 -5.59 7.43 -11.98
C LEU A 245 -5.37 8.80 -12.62
N LEU A 246 -4.14 9.34 -12.63
CA LEU A 246 -3.81 10.62 -13.26
C LEU A 246 -4.12 10.62 -14.77
N ASP A 247 -3.65 9.61 -15.49
CA ASP A 247 -3.78 9.48 -16.95
C ASP A 247 -5.25 9.40 -17.39
N SER A 248 -6.11 8.83 -16.53
CA SER A 248 -7.55 8.75 -16.79
C SER A 248 -8.24 10.12 -16.86
N PHE A 249 -7.73 11.12 -16.13
CA PHE A 249 -8.21 12.50 -16.20
C PHE A 249 -7.63 13.27 -17.39
N GLY A 250 -6.53 12.79 -17.98
CA GLY A 250 -5.81 13.46 -19.05
C GLY A 250 -5.17 14.79 -18.63
N GLU A 251 -4.84 15.61 -19.62
CA GLU A 251 -4.31 16.95 -19.37
C GLU A 251 -5.40 17.89 -18.85
N ILE A 252 -5.04 18.69 -17.85
CA ILE A 252 -5.91 19.74 -17.32
C ILE A 252 -5.65 21.03 -18.10
N GLU A 253 -6.71 21.63 -18.63
CA GLU A 253 -6.68 22.89 -19.37
C GLU A 253 -7.53 23.99 -18.71
N SER A 254 -8.34 23.64 -17.69
CA SER A 254 -9.24 24.56 -17.00
C SER A 254 -9.32 24.33 -15.49
N LYS A 255 -9.78 25.34 -14.74
CA LYS A 255 -10.06 25.22 -13.30
C LYS A 255 -11.10 24.15 -12.99
N VAL A 256 -12.11 23.97 -13.85
CA VAL A 256 -13.17 22.97 -13.63
C VAL A 256 -12.61 21.54 -13.72
N GLU A 257 -11.76 21.28 -14.71
CA GLU A 257 -11.07 19.99 -14.84
C GLU A 257 -10.11 19.75 -13.67
N PHE A 258 -9.41 20.80 -13.24
CA PHE A 258 -8.56 20.77 -12.05
C PHE A 258 -9.36 20.35 -10.81
N ASP A 259 -10.48 21.03 -10.55
CA ASP A 259 -11.34 20.78 -9.40
C ASP A 259 -11.89 19.34 -9.45
N ASN A 260 -12.36 18.87 -10.61
CA ASN A 260 -12.87 17.51 -10.77
C ASN A 260 -11.81 16.43 -10.47
N LYS A 261 -10.61 16.55 -11.06
CA LYS A 261 -9.50 15.61 -10.84
C LYS A 261 -9.10 15.57 -9.38
N TRP A 262 -8.83 16.73 -8.79
CA TRP A 262 -8.24 16.81 -7.45
C TRP A 262 -9.27 16.60 -6.33
N VAL A 263 -10.55 16.88 -6.54
CA VAL A 263 -11.61 16.47 -5.59
C VAL A 263 -11.65 14.94 -5.45
N ILE A 264 -11.52 14.20 -6.55
CA ILE A 264 -11.50 12.72 -6.53
C ILE A 264 -10.20 12.23 -5.90
N LEU A 265 -9.04 12.65 -6.41
CA LEU A 265 -7.72 12.16 -5.95
C LEU A 265 -7.36 12.58 -4.51
N LEU A 266 -8.01 13.62 -3.96
CA LEU A 266 -7.83 14.07 -2.57
C LEU A 266 -9.01 13.72 -1.67
N SER A 267 -10.02 13.02 -2.19
CA SER A 267 -11.17 12.60 -1.38
C SER A 267 -10.74 11.71 -0.20
N GLU A 268 -9.62 11.02 -0.33
CA GLU A 268 -9.12 10.00 0.61
C GLU A 268 -8.17 10.49 1.72
N LEU A 269 -7.85 11.79 1.77
CA LEU A 269 -6.92 12.34 2.79
C LEU A 269 -7.33 12.12 4.26
N ASN A 270 -8.55 11.66 4.51
CA ASN A 270 -9.10 11.43 5.86
C ASN A 270 -9.13 9.94 6.28
N PHE A 271 -8.68 9.01 5.44
CA PHE A 271 -8.72 7.59 5.79
C PHE A 271 -7.48 7.12 6.54
N LYS A 272 -7.67 6.02 7.27
CA LYS A 272 -6.72 5.43 8.21
C LYS A 272 -5.48 4.85 7.52
N TYR A 273 -5.56 4.61 6.21
CA TYR A 273 -4.44 4.23 5.36
C TYR A 273 -3.81 5.48 4.73
N ASN A 274 -2.61 5.85 5.15
CA ASN A 274 -2.02 7.15 4.85
C ASN A 274 -0.79 7.04 3.94
N PHE A 275 -0.96 6.39 2.79
CA PHE A 275 0.05 6.39 1.73
C PHE A 275 0.38 7.80 1.21
N TYR A 276 -0.53 8.77 1.41
CA TYR A 276 -0.29 10.20 1.17
C TYR A 276 0.87 10.78 1.98
N ASN A 277 1.31 10.11 3.06
CA ASN A 277 2.49 10.47 3.86
C ASN A 277 3.70 9.57 3.58
N ILE A 278 3.65 8.70 2.57
CA ILE A 278 4.77 7.82 2.17
C ILE A 278 5.41 8.36 0.90
N ASP A 279 4.61 8.94 -0.02
CA ASP A 279 5.10 9.55 -1.26
C ASP A 279 4.43 10.91 -1.59
N GLY A 280 4.54 11.86 -0.67
CA GLY A 280 3.91 13.17 -0.79
C GLY A 280 4.53 14.02 -1.90
N ILE A 281 5.85 13.96 -2.09
CA ILE A 281 6.55 14.71 -3.16
C ILE A 281 5.98 14.36 -4.52
N PHE A 282 5.77 13.08 -4.80
CA PHE A 282 5.20 12.64 -6.06
C PHE A 282 3.75 13.11 -6.23
N ARG A 283 2.87 12.80 -5.27
CA ARG A 283 1.43 13.09 -5.41
C ARG A 283 1.13 14.59 -5.40
N TYR A 284 1.60 15.31 -4.37
CA TYR A 284 1.41 16.75 -4.26
C TYR A 284 2.28 17.54 -5.23
N GLY A 285 3.36 16.95 -5.74
CA GLY A 285 4.18 17.53 -6.80
C GLY A 285 3.37 17.73 -8.08
N GLU A 286 2.60 16.72 -8.51
CA GLU A 286 1.71 16.83 -9.67
C GLU A 286 0.60 17.86 -9.43
N LEU A 287 0.00 17.89 -8.23
CA LEU A 287 -0.96 18.95 -7.86
C LEU A 287 -0.34 20.35 -8.02
N CYS A 288 0.87 20.53 -7.50
CA CYS A 288 1.57 21.81 -7.59
C CYS A 288 1.86 22.20 -9.05
N ARG A 289 2.22 21.23 -9.91
CA ARG A 289 2.43 21.48 -11.34
C ARG A 289 1.14 21.92 -12.03
N ASP A 290 0.03 21.25 -11.77
CA ASP A 290 -1.28 21.62 -12.33
C ASP A 290 -1.72 23.02 -11.87
N ILE A 291 -1.49 23.35 -10.60
CA ILE A 291 -1.73 24.70 -10.04
C ILE A 291 -0.92 25.75 -10.81
N ASP A 292 0.38 25.50 -10.99
CA ASP A 292 1.30 26.44 -11.63
C ASP A 292 1.01 26.57 -13.13
N LYS A 293 0.64 25.48 -13.81
CA LYS A 293 0.21 25.45 -15.23
C LYS A 293 -0.99 26.37 -15.47
N LEU A 294 -1.96 26.35 -14.57
CA LEU A 294 -3.21 27.10 -14.69
C LEU A 294 -3.16 28.49 -14.03
N ASN A 295 -2.04 28.85 -13.39
CA ASN A 295 -1.88 30.09 -12.63
C ASN A 295 -3.04 30.33 -11.64
N LEU A 296 -3.46 29.26 -10.95
CA LEU A 296 -4.57 29.34 -10.01
C LEU A 296 -4.12 30.02 -8.70
N GLU A 297 -4.99 30.80 -8.09
CA GLU A 297 -4.70 31.47 -6.82
C GLU A 297 -4.76 30.48 -5.64
N LYS A 298 -3.80 30.61 -4.71
CA LYS A 298 -3.60 29.71 -3.55
C LYS A 298 -4.78 29.54 -2.61
N GLU A 299 -5.76 30.42 -2.73
CA GLU A 299 -6.91 30.53 -1.85
C GLU A 299 -8.05 29.58 -2.26
N ASP A 300 -7.98 28.95 -3.45
CA ASP A 300 -9.08 28.21 -4.08
C ASP A 300 -9.00 26.66 -4.03
N PHE A 301 -7.98 26.04 -3.44
CA PHE A 301 -7.62 24.65 -3.79
C PHE A 301 -8.38 23.52 -3.05
N ILE A 302 -9.71 23.64 -2.92
CA ILE A 302 -10.69 22.73 -2.28
C ILE A 302 -10.88 23.03 -0.78
N GLU A 303 -11.85 23.90 -0.41
CA GLU A 303 -12.11 24.31 0.98
C GLU A 303 -12.23 23.10 1.95
N LYS A 304 -11.28 22.68 2.81
CA LYS A 304 -9.94 23.11 3.21
C LYS A 304 -9.10 21.86 3.54
N LYS A 305 -8.89 20.94 2.59
CA LYS A 305 -8.17 19.69 2.89
C LYS A 305 -6.63 19.82 2.89
N ILE A 306 -6.08 20.86 2.25
CA ILE A 306 -4.63 21.08 2.12
C ILE A 306 -4.28 22.51 2.51
N SER A 307 -3.26 22.71 3.35
CA SER A 307 -2.81 24.04 3.76
C SER A 307 -1.86 24.68 2.72
N ILE A 308 -1.81 26.02 2.71
CA ILE A 308 -0.83 26.77 1.90
C ILE A 308 0.61 26.37 2.25
N GLU A 309 0.87 26.09 3.53
CA GLU A 309 2.16 25.56 4.00
C GLU A 309 2.49 24.22 3.34
N LYS A 310 1.51 23.32 3.24
CA LYS A 310 1.67 22.02 2.57
C LYS A 310 1.97 22.20 1.07
N ILE A 311 1.25 23.08 0.37
CA ILE A 311 1.54 23.41 -1.04
C ILE A 311 2.94 23.99 -1.20
N ASN A 312 3.35 24.93 -0.35
CA ASN A 312 4.68 25.54 -0.43
C ASN A 312 5.78 24.50 -0.16
N LYS A 313 5.59 23.61 0.83
CA LYS A 313 6.47 22.47 1.12
C LYS A 313 6.64 21.62 -0.13
N TYR A 314 5.55 21.14 -0.73
CA TYR A 314 5.65 20.21 -1.85
C TYR A 314 6.07 20.86 -3.17
N ARG A 315 5.80 22.14 -3.39
CA ARG A 315 6.37 22.87 -4.52
C ARG A 315 7.90 22.94 -4.42
N LEU A 316 8.43 23.25 -3.23
CA LEU A 316 9.87 23.26 -2.98
C LEU A 316 10.46 21.87 -3.18
N LEU A 317 9.89 20.85 -2.53
CA LEU A 317 10.39 19.49 -2.62
C LEU A 317 10.32 18.97 -4.07
N ASN A 318 9.22 19.18 -4.78
CA ASN A 318 9.10 18.78 -6.18
C ASN A 318 10.17 19.46 -7.06
N SER A 319 10.50 20.73 -6.82
CA SER A 319 11.57 21.41 -7.56
C SER A 319 12.96 20.77 -7.34
N ILE A 320 13.20 20.19 -6.16
CA ILE A 320 14.45 19.50 -5.84
C ILE A 320 14.47 18.12 -6.54
N PHE A 321 13.40 17.32 -6.39
CA PHE A 321 13.35 15.93 -6.85
C PHE A 321 12.98 15.76 -8.34
N ASN A 322 12.59 16.83 -9.03
CA ASN A 322 12.51 16.85 -10.50
C ASN A 322 13.89 16.80 -11.18
N THR A 323 14.97 16.91 -10.42
CA THR A 323 16.34 16.75 -10.93
C THR A 323 16.70 15.27 -10.95
N GLU A 324 17.13 14.72 -12.09
CA GLU A 324 17.52 13.30 -12.15
C GLU A 324 18.87 13.01 -11.48
N ASP A 325 19.73 14.02 -11.33
CA ASP A 325 21.05 13.85 -10.73
C ASP A 325 20.99 13.77 -9.20
N LYS A 326 21.23 12.58 -8.66
CA LYS A 326 21.28 12.32 -7.21
C LYS A 326 22.28 13.21 -6.48
N LYS A 327 23.42 13.57 -7.09
CA LYS A 327 24.39 14.47 -6.46
C LYS A 327 23.85 15.89 -6.33
N SER A 328 23.14 16.39 -7.34
CA SER A 328 22.42 17.67 -7.28
C SER A 328 21.34 17.66 -6.19
N ILE A 329 20.53 16.59 -6.11
CA ILE A 329 19.53 16.47 -5.03
C ILE A 329 20.23 16.52 -3.66
N LEU A 330 21.25 15.70 -3.43
CA LEU A 330 22.00 15.69 -2.15
C LEU A 330 22.61 17.05 -1.81
N ASN A 331 23.08 17.79 -2.81
CA ASN A 331 23.61 19.15 -2.61
C ASN A 331 22.52 20.11 -2.10
N GLU A 332 21.33 20.10 -2.70
CA GLU A 332 20.20 20.91 -2.25
C GLU A 332 19.75 20.51 -0.84
N LEU A 333 19.67 19.21 -0.56
CA LEU A 333 19.36 18.69 0.78
C LEU A 333 20.40 19.16 1.82
N TYR A 334 21.69 19.07 1.48
CA TYR A 334 22.78 19.51 2.34
C TYR A 334 22.74 21.03 2.58
N ASN A 335 22.44 21.84 1.57
CA ASN A 335 22.33 23.29 1.73
C ASN A 335 21.25 23.64 2.76
N ILE A 336 20.05 23.07 2.61
CA ILE A 336 18.93 23.29 3.56
C ILE A 336 19.35 22.84 4.96
N TYR A 337 19.90 21.64 5.09
CA TYR A 337 20.38 21.07 6.35
C TYR A 337 21.44 21.96 7.03
N SER A 338 22.41 22.46 6.27
CA SER A 338 23.54 23.24 6.80
C SER A 338 23.14 24.65 7.24
N GLU A 339 22.07 25.20 6.68
CA GLU A 339 21.51 26.49 7.08
C GLU A 339 20.59 26.36 8.29
N ASP A 340 19.71 25.35 8.29
CA ASP A 340 18.68 25.16 9.31
C ASP A 340 18.23 23.68 9.37
N PHE A 341 18.70 22.96 10.39
CA PHE A 341 18.35 21.56 10.62
C PHE A 341 16.86 21.36 10.89
N ASP A 342 16.23 22.24 11.67
CA ASP A 342 14.81 22.10 12.02
C ASP A 342 13.94 22.24 10.76
N LYS A 343 14.29 23.19 9.89
CA LYS A 343 13.65 23.33 8.58
C LYS A 343 13.84 22.10 7.70
N TYR A 344 15.05 21.54 7.65
CA TYR A 344 15.28 20.27 6.93
C TYR A 344 14.37 19.16 7.48
N TRP A 345 14.39 18.96 8.80
CA TRP A 345 13.60 17.94 9.46
C TRP A 345 12.09 18.09 9.16
N GLU A 346 11.54 19.31 9.29
CA GLU A 346 10.12 19.57 9.03
C GLU A 346 9.72 19.35 7.56
N LEU A 347 10.62 19.63 6.61
CA LEU A 347 10.40 19.35 5.19
C LEU A 347 10.37 17.84 4.92
N PHE A 348 11.24 17.05 5.54
CA PHE A 348 11.47 15.65 5.18
C PHE A 348 10.85 14.61 6.12
N LYS A 349 10.33 15.00 7.28
CA LYS A 349 9.73 14.08 8.25
C LYS A 349 8.53 13.30 7.74
N ASP A 350 7.96 13.63 6.58
CA ASP A 350 6.85 12.86 6.00
C ASP A 350 7.28 12.19 4.68
N GLU A 351 8.55 12.26 4.30
CA GLU A 351 9.05 11.84 2.98
C GLU A 351 10.22 10.83 3.09
N PHE A 352 10.28 10.11 4.22
CA PHE A 352 11.33 9.13 4.53
C PHE A 352 11.50 8.09 3.42
N ALA A 353 10.39 7.48 3.00
CA ALA A 353 10.38 6.42 2.00
C ALA A 353 10.83 6.91 0.62
N ILE A 354 10.53 8.16 0.25
CA ILE A 354 11.01 8.76 -1.01
C ILE A 354 12.51 8.98 -0.97
N LEU A 355 13.04 9.55 0.11
CA LEU A 355 14.48 9.77 0.23
C LEU A 355 15.22 8.44 0.10
N ALA A 356 14.69 7.41 0.76
CA ALA A 356 15.19 6.07 0.65
C ALA A 356 15.11 5.50 -0.77
N TYR A 357 13.96 5.61 -1.43
CA TYR A 357 13.78 5.22 -2.83
C TYR A 357 14.75 5.95 -3.77
N THR A 358 14.98 7.23 -3.51
CA THR A 358 15.86 8.08 -4.32
C THR A 358 17.32 7.69 -4.17
N PHE A 359 17.77 7.27 -2.98
CA PHE A 359 19.21 7.14 -2.67
C PHE A 359 19.69 5.73 -2.32
N LEU A 360 18.80 4.77 -2.04
CA LEU A 360 19.17 3.40 -1.67
C LEU A 360 18.96 2.44 -2.83
N ASP A 361 19.86 2.46 -3.81
CA ASP A 361 19.79 1.55 -4.97
C ASP A 361 20.10 0.07 -4.62
N ASN A 362 20.60 -0.20 -3.41
CA ASN A 362 20.81 -1.54 -2.88
C ASN A 362 20.67 -1.50 -1.35
N ILE A 363 19.47 -1.76 -0.84
CA ILE A 363 19.24 -1.78 0.60
C ILE A 363 19.97 -2.97 1.21
N LYS A 364 21.12 -2.73 1.81
CA LYS A 364 21.77 -3.73 2.67
C LYS A 364 21.05 -3.84 4.02
N ASN A 365 20.42 -2.76 4.52
CA ASN A 365 19.78 -2.71 5.84
C ASN A 365 18.48 -1.89 5.83
N ASN A 366 17.39 -2.47 6.34
CA ASN A 366 16.04 -1.90 6.22
C ASN A 366 15.81 -0.64 7.05
N TYR A 367 16.67 -0.37 8.02
CA TYR A 367 16.58 0.79 8.89
C TYR A 367 17.09 2.08 8.21
N GLN A 368 17.92 1.95 7.17
CA GLN A 368 18.38 3.09 6.36
C GLN A 368 17.23 3.77 5.61
N LEU A 369 16.13 3.04 5.37
CA LEU A 369 14.93 3.56 4.71
C LEU A 369 14.26 4.73 5.45
N TYR A 370 14.47 4.85 6.75
CA TYR A 370 13.72 5.79 7.59
C TYR A 370 14.61 6.77 8.36
N ASP A 371 15.89 6.87 8.03
CA ASP A 371 16.77 7.84 8.67
C ASP A 371 17.05 9.01 7.72
N ILE A 372 16.17 10.03 7.77
CA ILE A 372 16.35 11.25 6.99
C ILE A 372 17.64 11.99 7.34
N GLU A 373 18.22 11.79 8.53
CA GLU A 373 19.44 12.49 8.91
C GLU A 373 20.65 12.04 8.08
N ILE A 374 20.63 10.82 7.53
CA ILE A 374 21.75 10.25 6.77
C ILE A 374 22.05 11.05 5.50
N TYR A 375 21.02 11.36 4.73
CA TYR A 375 21.17 11.86 3.35
C TYR A 375 21.95 13.18 3.25
N PRO A 376 21.65 14.24 4.01
CA PRO A 376 22.47 15.45 3.97
C PRO A 376 23.86 15.24 4.59
N ARG A 377 23.97 14.47 5.69
CA ARG A 377 25.24 14.30 6.43
C ARG A 377 26.33 13.63 5.61
N VAL A 378 25.98 12.64 4.79
CA VAL A 378 26.95 11.88 3.99
C VAL A 378 27.55 12.71 2.84
N PHE A 379 26.84 13.73 2.34
CA PHE A 379 27.18 14.42 1.10
C PHE A 379 28.59 15.03 1.09
N LYS A 380 29.01 15.68 2.18
CA LYS A 380 30.36 16.28 2.25
C LYS A 380 31.47 15.25 2.14
N TYR A 381 31.26 14.04 2.67
CA TYR A 381 32.24 12.95 2.60
C TYR A 381 32.30 12.33 1.20
N ILE A 382 31.14 12.15 0.55
CA ILE A 382 31.07 11.73 -0.85
C ILE A 382 31.82 12.69 -1.76
N LYS A 383 31.65 14.01 -1.55
CA LYS A 383 32.36 15.04 -2.30
C LYS A 383 33.88 14.98 -2.09
N ASN A 384 34.31 14.78 -0.85
CA ASN A 384 35.74 14.68 -0.50
C ASN A 384 36.39 13.43 -1.11
N GLU A 385 35.69 12.30 -1.08
CA GLU A 385 36.20 11.01 -1.60
C GLU A 385 35.95 10.81 -3.10
N ASN A 386 35.26 11.74 -3.77
CA ASN A 386 34.76 11.60 -5.14
C ASN A 386 34.03 10.26 -5.38
N ALA A 387 33.19 9.87 -4.41
CA ALA A 387 32.47 8.60 -4.42
C ALA A 387 31.07 8.73 -5.05
N ASP A 388 30.39 7.59 -5.20
CA ASP A 388 28.94 7.50 -5.40
C ASP A 388 28.23 7.22 -4.06
N ILE A 389 26.99 7.68 -3.88
CA ILE A 389 26.17 7.36 -2.71
C ILE A 389 25.97 5.84 -2.56
N LYS A 390 25.95 5.10 -3.68
CA LYS A 390 25.84 3.63 -3.69
C LYS A 390 27.06 2.92 -3.08
N GLU A 391 28.19 3.62 -2.96
CA GLU A 391 29.44 3.09 -2.41
C GLU A 391 29.56 3.31 -0.89
N VAL A 392 28.54 3.93 -0.28
CA VAL A 392 28.52 4.25 1.15
C VAL A 392 27.89 3.10 1.94
N ASP A 393 28.65 2.49 2.85
CA ASP A 393 28.08 1.64 3.89
C ASP A 393 27.85 2.44 5.18
N PHE A 394 26.60 2.47 5.64
CA PHE A 394 26.17 3.23 6.82
C PHE A 394 25.89 2.34 8.03
N GLU A 395 26.31 2.81 9.21
CA GLU A 395 26.03 2.21 10.52
C GLU A 395 25.66 3.31 11.54
N LYS A 396 24.71 3.00 12.42
CA LYS A 396 24.32 3.90 13.53
C LYS A 396 24.54 3.22 14.87
N VAL A 397 25.26 3.88 15.77
CA VAL A 397 25.47 3.39 17.14
C VAL A 397 25.03 4.44 18.17
N SER A 398 24.57 4.01 19.33
CA SER A 398 24.07 4.89 20.39
C SER A 398 24.73 4.57 21.72
N CYS A 399 25.16 5.60 22.44
CA CYS A 399 25.43 5.54 23.87
C CYS A 399 24.21 6.13 24.58
N GLU A 400 23.38 5.27 25.19
CA GLU A 400 22.14 5.70 25.84
C GLU A 400 22.42 6.54 27.08
N GLU A 401 23.48 6.23 27.83
CA GLU A 401 23.87 6.91 29.06
C GLU A 401 24.28 8.37 28.83
N GLU A 402 24.95 8.63 27.72
CA GLU A 402 25.41 9.97 27.32
C GLU A 402 24.45 10.63 26.31
N ASN A 403 23.33 9.98 25.98
CA ASN A 403 22.34 10.44 25.01
C ASN A 403 22.94 10.87 23.66
N ILE A 404 24.02 10.20 23.23
CA ILE A 404 24.74 10.51 21.98
C ILE A 404 24.56 9.37 20.97
N LYS A 405 24.29 9.76 19.73
CA LYS A 405 24.22 8.89 18.55
C LYS A 405 25.39 9.22 17.65
N PHE A 406 26.05 8.17 17.16
CA PHE A 406 27.11 8.28 16.17
C PHE A 406 26.65 7.69 14.84
N TYR A 407 26.90 8.45 13.77
CA TYR A 407 26.59 8.13 12.39
C TYR A 407 27.89 7.79 11.68
N ILE A 408 28.07 6.53 11.29
CA ILE A 408 29.33 6.02 10.75
C ILE A 408 29.13 5.75 9.25
N PHE A 409 29.96 6.37 8.43
CA PHE A 409 29.95 6.22 6.98
C PHE A 409 31.26 5.58 6.53
N ASN A 410 31.19 4.44 5.84
CA ASN A 410 32.34 3.84 5.17
C ASN A 410 32.27 4.18 3.69
N ILE A 411 33.31 4.85 3.18
CA ILE A 411 33.41 5.28 1.78
C ILE A 411 34.82 4.94 1.31
N ASN A 412 34.98 4.16 0.24
CA ASN A 412 36.31 3.79 -0.30
C ASN A 412 37.30 3.21 0.74
N ASN A 413 36.81 2.41 1.69
CA ASN A 413 37.55 1.86 2.84
C ASN A 413 37.99 2.89 3.90
N ASN A 414 37.53 4.15 3.79
CA ASN A 414 37.69 5.17 4.81
C ASN A 414 36.43 5.29 5.66
N LYS A 415 36.60 5.29 6.99
CA LYS A 415 35.53 5.56 7.96
C LYS A 415 35.47 7.03 8.33
N TYR A 416 34.27 7.59 8.26
CA TYR A 416 33.88 8.92 8.70
C TYR A 416 32.82 8.81 9.79
N ILE A 417 32.80 9.74 10.75
CA ILE A 417 31.83 9.74 11.84
C ILE A 417 31.28 11.15 12.06
N GLU A 418 29.97 11.21 12.27
CA GLU A 418 29.27 12.36 12.83
C GLU A 418 28.51 12.01 14.11
N SER A 419 28.05 13.03 14.84
CA SER A 419 27.12 12.86 15.96
C SER A 419 25.83 13.66 15.76
N ASN A 420 24.82 13.37 16.58
CA ASN A 420 23.58 14.15 16.64
C ASN A 420 23.73 15.53 17.33
N TYR A 421 24.93 15.89 17.77
CA TYR A 421 25.24 17.16 18.41
C TYR A 421 26.13 18.01 17.50
N ASP A 422 25.67 19.22 17.17
CA ASP A 422 26.33 20.11 16.19
C ASP A 422 27.67 20.70 16.68
N ASP A 423 27.88 20.78 17.98
CA ASP A 423 29.10 21.27 18.63
C ASP A 423 30.12 20.15 18.91
N THR A 424 29.89 18.95 18.37
CA THR A 424 30.82 17.83 18.52
C THR A 424 31.92 17.88 17.46
N PHE A 425 33.17 17.85 17.90
CA PHE A 425 34.33 17.69 17.03
C PHE A 425 34.83 16.26 17.08
N ILE A 426 34.89 15.59 15.92
CA ILE A 426 35.31 14.20 15.83
C ILE A 426 36.61 14.11 15.02
N PHE A 427 37.65 13.57 15.65
CA PHE A 427 38.97 13.38 15.04
C PHE A 427 39.27 11.90 14.90
N LYS A 428 39.58 11.48 13.68
CA LYS A 428 39.98 10.11 13.39
C LYS A 428 41.36 9.84 14.00
N ILE A 429 41.45 8.84 14.88
CA ILE A 429 42.73 8.34 15.41
C ILE A 429 43.23 7.22 14.51
N ASN A 430 42.35 6.26 14.22
CA ASN A 430 42.56 5.19 13.24
C ASN A 430 41.20 4.77 12.63
N ASN A 431 41.13 3.65 11.92
CA ASN A 431 39.89 3.24 11.27
C ASN A 431 38.77 2.88 12.25
N ASP A 432 39.08 2.41 13.46
CA ASP A 432 38.07 1.97 14.42
C ASP A 432 37.98 2.85 15.67
N GLU A 433 38.86 3.84 15.81
CA GLU A 433 38.95 4.73 16.98
C GLU A 433 38.92 6.21 16.61
N PHE A 434 38.09 6.95 17.32
CA PHE A 434 37.81 8.37 17.07
C PHE A 434 37.79 9.12 18.40
N GLU A 435 38.50 10.26 18.45
CA GLU A 435 38.38 11.22 19.54
C GLU A 435 37.14 12.07 19.30
N VAL A 436 36.24 12.11 20.28
CA VAL A 436 34.99 12.87 20.26
C VAL A 436 35.09 13.97 21.32
N LYS A 437 35.03 15.23 20.91
CA LYS A 437 35.02 16.38 21.81
C LYS A 437 33.65 17.03 21.79
N TYR A 438 33.03 17.16 22.96
CA TYR A 438 31.73 17.81 23.15
C TYR A 438 31.83 18.73 24.37
N GLY A 439 31.58 20.02 24.19
CA GLY A 439 31.85 21.03 25.23
C GLY A 439 33.32 21.03 25.70
N ASN A 440 33.54 20.85 27.02
CA ASN A 440 34.86 20.78 27.64
C ASN A 440 35.38 19.34 27.81
N GLU A 441 34.63 18.35 27.33
CA GLU A 441 34.90 16.93 27.55
C GLU A 441 35.49 16.31 26.28
N SER A 442 36.40 15.34 26.46
CA SER A 442 36.96 14.54 25.38
C SER A 442 36.78 13.07 25.72
N GLY A 443 36.29 12.30 24.76
CA GLY A 443 36.11 10.87 24.86
C GLY A 443 36.62 10.12 23.63
N ILE A 444 36.77 8.80 23.77
CA ILE A 444 37.19 7.91 22.70
C ILE A 444 36.04 6.97 22.34
N LEU A 445 35.56 7.06 21.10
CA LEU A 445 34.69 6.06 20.50
C LEU A 445 35.54 4.97 19.86
N ASN A 446 35.38 3.73 20.30
CA ASN A 446 35.96 2.55 19.67
C ASN A 446 34.83 1.68 19.08
N ILE A 447 34.67 1.72 17.76
CA ILE A 447 33.60 1.01 17.05
C ILE A 447 33.80 -0.50 17.17
N LYS A 448 35.04 -0.97 17.00
CA LYS A 448 35.36 -2.41 17.01
C LYS A 448 35.01 -3.09 18.33
N ASN A 449 35.26 -2.40 19.44
CA ASN A 449 34.97 -2.89 20.77
C ASN A 449 33.56 -2.50 21.25
N GLY A 450 32.81 -1.71 20.46
CA GLY A 450 31.47 -1.24 20.81
C GLY A 450 31.45 -0.41 22.08
N THR A 451 32.41 0.51 22.28
CA THR A 451 32.54 1.28 23.52
C THR A 451 32.79 2.76 23.29
N TYR A 452 32.25 3.60 24.17
CA TYR A 452 32.54 5.03 24.24
C TYR A 452 33.09 5.37 25.63
N GLU A 453 34.30 5.93 25.71
CA GLU A 453 34.95 6.26 26.97
C GLU A 453 35.07 7.79 27.12
N ILE A 454 34.47 8.36 28.15
CA ILE A 454 34.51 9.80 28.46
C ILE A 454 34.65 9.98 29.97
N ASN A 455 35.43 10.97 30.43
CA ASN A 455 35.63 11.24 31.86
C ASN A 455 36.09 10.02 32.70
N ASN A 456 36.95 9.16 32.14
CA ASN A 456 37.39 7.87 32.72
C ASN A 456 36.25 6.88 33.01
N LYS A 457 35.07 7.07 32.40
CA LYS A 457 33.97 6.11 32.41
C LYS A 457 33.83 5.50 31.03
N LYS A 458 33.60 4.20 31.00
CA LYS A 458 33.43 3.43 29.77
C LYS A 458 31.99 2.98 29.66
N PHE A 459 31.35 3.37 28.56
CA PHE A 459 29.98 3.01 28.20
C PHE A 459 29.99 2.03 27.04
N LEU A 460 28.98 1.17 26.99
CA LEU A 460 28.72 0.32 25.84
C LEU A 460 27.94 1.14 24.82
N VAL A 461 28.39 1.12 23.55
CA VAL A 461 27.56 1.62 22.46
C VAL A 461 26.77 0.47 21.88
N LYS A 462 25.46 0.68 21.79
CA LYS A 462 24.56 -0.27 21.16
C LYS A 462 24.49 0.06 19.68
N LYS A 463 24.84 -0.91 18.84
CA LYS A 463 24.52 -0.83 17.42
C LYS A 463 23.01 -0.77 17.27
N LEU A 464 22.52 0.31 16.66
CA LEU A 464 21.11 0.46 16.33
C LEU A 464 20.83 -0.31 15.04
N TYR A 465 21.71 -0.22 14.04
CA TYR A 465 21.68 -1.00 12.80
C TYR A 465 22.93 -0.81 11.95
#